data_AF-A0A2N8EUU4-F1
#
_entry.id   AF-A0A2N8EUU4-F1
#
_cell.length_a   1.000
_cell.length_b   1.000
_cell.length_c   1.000
_cell.angle_alpha   90.00
_cell.angle_beta   90.00
_cell.angle_gamma   90.00
#
_symmetry.space_group_name_H-M   'P 1'
#
loop_
_entity.id
_entity.type
_entity.pdbx_description
1 polymer ?
#
loop_
_entity_poly.entity_id
_entity_poly.type
_entity_poly.pdbx_seq_one_letter_code
_entity_poly.pdbx_strand_id
1 'polypeptide(L)'
;MLSYHQKRFLIVDDFSDFRSSVRSMLRELGVKEVDTADTGEQALKMCSQKAYDFILQDFHLGDGKKNGQQVLEDLMEEKLISHEAVFVMVTAETSQAMVLSALEHEPDAYLTKPFNRSSLAQRLERLEQRKTLLKPILQALDRGKPMEVLNACIALCKQDIRYSPLCLRYRADALRDLNQNEALERLYDGIIADRPLPWAFAGLGKLLFKRGQVGQAKGIYEKALKVFPMMPSLYDGMADVLVAEGDTKGAQRVLEEAIRLSPLAVRRQAMLGKLAMTNEDFDTAAKAYRQAVSQGAQSRFKDAESNLGLAHALISKGSERGLDTRTRLEINTTLSAVAKENPSDPGLQIRARLMKATSLLLNDAETADKLTEQALLRLDGMEQFMSAEAALLVAKQLKLLGQTEAGTAMLKNCVEIYGDDPMVMKDIAKQTDDPSILNSGNAAAELNRQGVRVYKTGNLVEARQVFRRALAMQPKNISIALNMAQSLLHGTDTSVPSAELEECRGCLKMVGLMPDTDARYPRYQKLKSKAFGQ
;
A
#
# COMPACT_ATOMS: atom_id res chain seq x y z
N MET A 1 33.50 -26.73 7.84
CA MET A 1 32.30 -27.01 7.05
C MET A 1 31.10 -26.98 7.96
N LEU A 2 30.13 -26.10 7.68
CA LEU A 2 28.82 -26.15 8.33
C LEU A 2 28.16 -27.50 8.04
N SER A 3 27.58 -28.13 9.07
CA SER A 3 26.83 -29.38 8.89
C SER A 3 25.42 -29.07 8.41
N TYR A 4 25.16 -29.26 7.12
CA TYR A 4 23.82 -29.12 6.56
C TYR A 4 22.90 -30.33 6.83
N HIS A 5 23.37 -31.34 7.58
CA HIS A 5 22.63 -32.58 7.80
C HIS A 5 21.28 -32.41 8.53
N GLN A 6 21.10 -31.31 9.26
CA GLN A 6 19.87 -30.97 9.99
C GLN A 6 19.06 -29.85 9.31
N LYS A 7 19.54 -29.31 8.18
CA LYS A 7 18.92 -28.18 7.49
C LYS A 7 17.94 -28.67 6.42
N ARG A 8 16.80 -28.01 6.32
CA ARG A 8 15.73 -28.32 5.38
C ARG A 8 15.75 -27.33 4.22
N PHE A 9 15.84 -27.85 3.00
CA PHE A 9 15.89 -27.07 1.77
C PHE A 9 14.62 -27.22 0.96
N LEU A 10 14.16 -26.12 0.38
CA LEU A 10 13.14 -26.07 -0.66
C LEU A 10 13.75 -25.50 -1.94
N ILE A 11 13.62 -26.22 -3.06
CA ILE A 11 13.97 -25.71 -4.40
C ILE A 11 12.67 -25.42 -5.16
N VAL A 12 12.47 -24.19 -5.61
CA VAL A 12 11.30 -23.76 -6.37
C VAL A 12 11.75 -23.32 -7.74
N ASP A 13 11.38 -24.05 -8.79
CA ASP A 13 11.78 -23.75 -10.17
C ASP A 13 10.84 -24.51 -11.10
N ASP A 14 10.41 -23.96 -12.22
CA ASP A 14 9.49 -24.66 -13.13
C ASP A 14 10.20 -25.77 -13.95
N PHE A 15 11.52 -25.70 -14.10
CA PHE A 15 12.32 -26.63 -14.89
C PHE A 15 12.86 -27.83 -14.10
N SER A 16 12.41 -29.04 -14.46
CA SER A 16 12.72 -30.28 -13.72
C SER A 16 14.21 -30.63 -13.67
N ASP A 17 14.94 -30.35 -14.75
CA ASP A 17 16.37 -30.69 -14.84
C ASP A 17 17.19 -29.78 -13.92
N PHE A 18 16.80 -28.50 -13.82
CA PHE A 18 17.41 -27.57 -12.88
C PHE A 18 17.17 -28.00 -11.44
N ARG A 19 15.91 -28.34 -11.08
CA ARG A 19 15.59 -28.87 -9.73
C ARG A 19 16.42 -30.12 -9.41
N SER A 20 16.57 -31.03 -10.37
CA SER A 20 17.34 -32.27 -10.19
C SER A 20 18.83 -32.00 -10.01
N SER A 21 19.39 -31.07 -10.82
CA SER A 21 20.79 -30.65 -10.74
C SER A 21 21.12 -30.00 -9.40
N VAL A 22 20.32 -29.01 -8.96
CA VAL A 22 20.51 -28.34 -7.65
C VAL A 22 20.34 -29.33 -6.50
N ARG A 23 19.35 -30.22 -6.58
CA ARG A 23 19.17 -31.29 -5.58
C ARG A 23 20.40 -32.18 -5.49
N SER A 24 21.02 -32.60 -6.61
CA SER A 24 22.26 -33.38 -6.60
C SER A 24 23.40 -32.62 -5.92
N MET A 25 23.59 -31.35 -6.29
CA MET A 25 24.60 -30.50 -5.67
C MET A 25 24.41 -30.39 -4.15
N LEU A 26 23.18 -30.18 -3.67
CA LEU A 26 22.88 -30.11 -2.23
C LEU A 26 23.12 -31.44 -1.52
N ARG A 27 22.81 -32.58 -2.16
CA ARG A 27 23.07 -33.93 -1.61
C ARG A 27 24.57 -34.19 -1.44
N GLU A 28 25.37 -33.80 -2.42
CA GLU A 28 26.83 -33.86 -2.34
C GLU A 28 27.42 -32.94 -1.26
N LEU A 29 26.74 -31.84 -0.95
CA LEU A 29 27.07 -30.96 0.18
C LEU A 29 26.56 -31.51 1.54
N GLY A 30 25.96 -32.70 1.56
CA GLY A 30 25.51 -33.38 2.77
C GLY A 30 24.08 -33.05 3.21
N VAL A 31 23.29 -32.33 2.43
CA VAL A 31 21.90 -32.02 2.78
C VAL A 31 21.04 -33.29 2.72
N LYS A 32 20.31 -33.59 3.82
CA LYS A 32 19.43 -34.78 3.91
C LYS A 32 17.98 -34.51 3.52
N GLU A 33 17.49 -33.30 3.71
CA GLU A 33 16.11 -32.93 3.39
C GLU A 33 16.10 -31.86 2.29
N VAL A 34 15.73 -32.27 1.08
CA VAL A 34 15.60 -31.39 -0.08
C VAL A 34 14.25 -31.67 -0.72
N ASP A 35 13.31 -30.76 -0.52
CA ASP A 35 12.01 -30.78 -1.15
C ASP A 35 12.03 -29.89 -2.41
N THR A 36 11.11 -30.13 -3.33
CA THR A 36 11.03 -29.41 -4.60
C THR A 36 9.60 -28.98 -4.90
N ALA A 37 9.43 -27.77 -5.42
CA ALA A 37 8.18 -27.25 -5.97
C ALA A 37 8.38 -26.78 -7.43
N ASP A 38 7.38 -26.99 -8.27
CA ASP A 38 7.38 -26.56 -9.68
C ASP A 38 6.60 -25.26 -9.94
N THR A 39 5.94 -24.73 -8.91
CA THR A 39 5.09 -23.55 -8.96
C THR A 39 5.17 -22.76 -7.66
N GLY A 40 4.88 -21.46 -7.74
CA GLY A 40 4.85 -20.58 -6.57
C GLY A 40 3.77 -20.98 -5.56
N GLU A 41 2.59 -21.40 -6.04
CA GLU A 41 1.48 -21.85 -5.20
C GLU A 41 1.83 -23.11 -4.41
N GLN A 42 2.53 -24.06 -5.05
CA GLN A 42 3.02 -25.24 -4.35
C GLN A 42 4.05 -24.87 -3.29
N ALA A 43 4.98 -23.94 -3.59
CA ALA A 43 5.96 -23.46 -2.62
C ALA A 43 5.30 -22.82 -1.39
N LEU A 44 4.29 -21.95 -1.60
CA LEU A 44 3.50 -21.34 -0.52
C LEU A 44 2.82 -22.40 0.35
N LYS A 45 2.16 -23.38 -0.28
CA LYS A 45 1.51 -24.50 0.43
C LYS A 45 2.51 -25.34 1.23
N MET A 46 3.71 -25.56 0.71
CA MET A 46 4.74 -26.30 1.42
C MET A 46 5.27 -25.51 2.62
N CYS A 47 5.51 -24.21 2.46
CA CYS A 47 5.97 -23.35 3.55
C CYS A 47 4.93 -23.20 4.67
N SER A 48 3.63 -23.24 4.35
CA SER A 48 2.58 -23.24 5.39
C SER A 48 2.48 -24.54 6.18
N GLN A 49 2.99 -25.65 5.64
CA GLN A 49 2.94 -26.98 6.28
C GLN A 49 4.26 -27.35 6.95
N LYS A 50 5.38 -26.84 6.42
CA LYS A 50 6.73 -27.23 6.81
C LYS A 50 7.65 -26.01 6.79
N ALA A 51 8.36 -25.79 7.89
CA ALA A 51 9.36 -24.74 7.98
C ALA A 51 10.66 -25.15 7.26
N TYR A 52 11.18 -24.28 6.41
CA TYR A 52 12.44 -24.48 5.69
C TYR A 52 13.53 -23.53 6.21
N ASP A 53 14.77 -24.01 6.26
CA ASP A 53 15.94 -23.20 6.60
C ASP A 53 16.50 -22.46 5.38
N PHE A 54 16.38 -23.08 4.20
CA PHE A 54 16.85 -22.53 2.94
C PHE A 54 15.78 -22.67 1.86
N ILE A 55 15.52 -21.58 1.14
CA ILE A 55 14.64 -21.57 -0.02
C ILE A 55 15.44 -21.02 -1.21
N LEU A 56 15.63 -21.87 -2.22
CA LEU A 56 16.25 -21.50 -3.50
C LEU A 56 15.14 -21.39 -4.52
N GLN A 57 14.82 -20.17 -4.92
CA GLN A 57 13.62 -19.92 -5.69
C GLN A 57 13.91 -19.20 -7.00
N ASP A 58 13.47 -19.76 -8.12
CA ASP A 58 13.56 -19.11 -9.41
C ASP A 58 12.66 -17.87 -9.48
N PHE A 59 13.15 -16.86 -10.20
CA PHE A 59 12.38 -15.66 -10.46
C PHE A 59 11.22 -15.92 -11.42
N HIS A 60 11.42 -16.74 -12.45
CA HIS A 60 10.38 -17.13 -13.41
C HIS A 60 9.84 -18.51 -13.03
N LEU A 61 8.52 -18.63 -12.84
CA LEU A 61 7.87 -19.88 -12.42
C LEU A 61 6.75 -20.29 -13.39
N GLY A 62 6.94 -19.97 -14.67
CA GLY A 62 5.99 -20.19 -15.75
C GLY A 62 5.05 -19.01 -16.03
N ASP A 63 4.66 -18.88 -17.29
CA ASP A 63 3.80 -17.79 -17.76
C ASP A 63 2.40 -17.86 -17.14
N GLY A 64 1.88 -16.69 -16.75
CA GLY A 64 0.54 -16.56 -16.15
C GLY A 64 0.39 -17.09 -14.73
N LYS A 65 1.49 -17.52 -14.08
CA LYS A 65 1.55 -17.94 -12.68
C LYS A 65 2.22 -16.88 -11.81
N LYS A 66 2.24 -17.08 -10.49
CA LYS A 66 3.02 -16.23 -9.57
C LYS A 66 4.51 -16.29 -9.93
N ASN A 67 5.14 -15.13 -10.10
CA ASN A 67 6.60 -15.05 -10.24
C ASN A 67 7.30 -15.15 -8.87
N GLY A 68 8.62 -15.31 -8.87
CA GLY A 68 9.40 -15.51 -7.64
C GLY A 68 9.31 -14.34 -6.65
N GLN A 69 9.17 -13.11 -7.17
CA GLN A 69 9.00 -11.91 -6.34
C GLN A 69 7.66 -11.94 -5.57
N GLN A 70 6.56 -12.25 -6.25
CA GLN A 70 5.23 -12.34 -5.65
C GLN A 70 5.17 -13.41 -4.56
N VAL A 71 5.82 -14.55 -4.78
CA VAL A 71 5.89 -15.61 -3.77
C VAL A 71 6.66 -15.16 -2.53
N LEU A 72 7.80 -14.45 -2.69
CA LEU A 72 8.55 -13.92 -1.55
C LEU A 72 7.69 -12.97 -0.71
N GLU A 73 6.94 -12.08 -1.36
CA GLU A 73 6.04 -11.14 -0.70
C GLU A 73 4.94 -11.85 0.10
N ASP A 74 4.33 -12.89 -0.48
CA ASP A 74 3.29 -13.68 0.19
C ASP A 74 3.87 -14.46 1.37
N LEU A 75 5.06 -15.08 1.21
CA LEU A 75 5.75 -15.79 2.30
C LEU A 75 6.04 -14.88 3.50
N MET A 76 6.48 -13.64 3.24
CA MET A 76 6.82 -12.67 4.29
C MET A 76 5.58 -12.15 5.01
N GLU A 77 4.52 -11.80 4.28
CA GLU A 77 3.32 -11.22 4.87
C GLU A 77 2.50 -12.24 5.65
N GLU A 78 2.29 -13.43 5.07
CA GLU A 78 1.57 -14.51 5.72
C GLU A 78 2.42 -15.18 6.83
N LYS A 79 3.66 -14.69 7.04
CA LYS A 79 4.61 -15.18 8.03
C LYS A 79 4.87 -16.68 7.89
N LEU A 80 4.90 -17.17 6.66
CA LEU A 80 5.14 -18.58 6.33
C LEU A 80 6.63 -18.94 6.42
N ILE A 81 7.50 -17.93 6.49
CA ILE A 81 8.94 -18.10 6.69
C ILE A 81 9.40 -17.28 7.90
N SER A 82 10.35 -17.84 8.66
CA SER A 82 11.04 -17.12 9.73
C SER A 82 12.10 -16.18 9.14
N HIS A 83 12.39 -15.07 9.81
CA HIS A 83 13.51 -14.20 9.46
C HIS A 83 14.87 -14.92 9.54
N GLU A 84 14.97 -16.05 10.28
CA GLU A 84 16.15 -16.92 10.31
C GLU A 84 16.37 -17.68 8.99
N ALA A 85 15.30 -17.94 8.21
CA ALA A 85 15.40 -18.67 6.95
C ALA A 85 16.21 -17.88 5.91
N VAL A 86 17.05 -18.58 5.15
CA VAL A 86 17.80 -18.03 4.03
C VAL A 86 16.96 -18.14 2.76
N PHE A 87 16.58 -16.99 2.21
CA PHE A 87 15.87 -16.92 0.94
C PHE A 87 16.81 -16.43 -0.17
N VAL A 88 17.07 -17.29 -1.16
CA VAL A 88 17.91 -16.95 -2.32
C VAL A 88 17.03 -16.90 -3.55
N MET A 89 16.98 -15.74 -4.18
CA MET A 89 16.40 -15.59 -5.51
C MET A 89 17.42 -16.10 -6.54
N VAL A 90 17.01 -17.07 -7.34
CA VAL A 90 17.77 -17.64 -8.44
C VAL A 90 17.22 -17.06 -9.73
N THR A 91 18.08 -16.61 -10.65
CA THR A 91 17.58 -15.99 -11.89
C THR A 91 18.53 -16.21 -13.05
N ALA A 92 17.99 -16.39 -14.25
CA ALA A 92 18.75 -16.33 -15.50
C ALA A 92 18.93 -14.88 -16.00
N GLU A 93 18.18 -13.93 -15.43
CA GLU A 93 18.16 -12.55 -15.88
C GLU A 93 19.38 -11.77 -15.42
N THR A 94 20.03 -11.12 -16.38
CA THR A 94 21.12 -10.17 -16.14
C THR A 94 20.73 -8.74 -16.49
N SER A 95 19.51 -8.52 -16.98
CA SER A 95 19.05 -7.20 -17.36
C SER A 95 18.88 -6.30 -16.13
N GLN A 96 19.37 -5.08 -16.24
CA GLN A 96 19.41 -4.11 -15.13
C GLN A 96 18.03 -3.84 -14.54
N ALA A 97 16.99 -3.74 -15.38
CA ALA A 97 15.63 -3.49 -14.94
C ALA A 97 15.04 -4.64 -14.11
N MET A 98 15.33 -5.90 -14.51
CA MET A 98 14.86 -7.08 -13.78
C MET A 98 15.61 -7.25 -12.45
N VAL A 99 16.92 -6.99 -12.44
CA VAL A 99 17.73 -7.00 -11.21
C VAL A 99 17.23 -5.94 -10.23
N LEU A 100 16.94 -4.73 -10.70
CA LEU A 100 16.40 -3.66 -9.86
C LEU A 100 15.01 -3.99 -9.34
N SER A 101 14.10 -4.48 -10.19
CA SER A 101 12.77 -4.94 -9.78
C SER A 101 12.85 -6.00 -8.69
N ALA A 102 13.75 -6.97 -8.86
CA ALA A 102 13.92 -8.01 -7.87
C ALA A 102 14.48 -7.44 -6.56
N LEU A 103 15.43 -6.50 -6.62
CA LEU A 103 16.11 -5.89 -5.46
C LEU A 103 15.17 -5.10 -4.53
N GLU A 104 13.99 -4.69 -5.00
CA GLU A 104 13.02 -3.95 -4.19
C GLU A 104 12.44 -4.77 -3.02
N HIS A 105 12.56 -6.11 -3.09
CA HIS A 105 11.92 -7.03 -2.14
C HIS A 105 12.91 -7.77 -1.23
N GLU A 106 14.17 -7.32 -1.23
CA GLU A 106 15.24 -7.65 -0.26
C GLU A 106 15.37 -9.17 0.10
N PRO A 107 15.50 -10.10 -0.87
CA PRO A 107 15.95 -11.46 -0.55
C PRO A 107 17.36 -11.42 0.06
N ASP A 108 17.75 -12.48 0.79
CA ASP A 108 19.07 -12.53 1.42
C ASP A 108 20.20 -12.54 0.37
N ALA A 109 19.93 -13.09 -0.81
CA ALA A 109 20.85 -13.12 -1.93
C ALA A 109 20.17 -13.32 -3.28
N TYR A 110 20.90 -12.92 -4.33
CA TYR A 110 20.68 -13.34 -5.70
C TYR A 110 21.75 -14.34 -6.13
N LEU A 111 21.36 -15.30 -6.95
CA LEU A 111 22.24 -16.25 -7.59
C LEU A 111 21.91 -16.32 -9.09
N THR A 112 22.85 -15.90 -9.93
CA THR A 112 22.70 -15.91 -11.38
C THR A 112 22.96 -17.30 -11.95
N LYS A 113 22.09 -17.79 -12.83
CA LYS A 113 22.28 -19.02 -13.60
C LYS A 113 23.22 -18.76 -14.80
N PRO A 114 24.08 -19.73 -15.21
CA PRO A 114 24.36 -21.00 -14.53
C PRO A 114 25.36 -20.85 -13.37
N PHE A 115 25.29 -21.75 -12.40
CA PHE A 115 26.25 -21.85 -11.30
C PHE A 115 26.62 -23.31 -11.02
N ASN A 116 27.71 -23.51 -10.31
CA ASN A 116 28.24 -24.83 -9.96
C ASN A 116 28.19 -25.06 -8.44
N ARG A 117 28.51 -26.29 -8.02
CA ARG A 117 28.48 -26.70 -6.60
C ARG A 117 29.35 -25.82 -5.71
N SER A 118 30.55 -25.44 -6.14
CA SER A 118 31.48 -24.67 -5.30
C SER A 118 30.99 -23.24 -5.08
N SER A 119 30.50 -22.57 -6.13
CA SER A 119 29.91 -21.23 -6.03
C SER A 119 28.63 -21.21 -5.20
N LEU A 120 27.76 -22.23 -5.35
CA LEU A 120 26.59 -22.41 -4.49
C LEU A 120 26.99 -22.60 -3.02
N ALA A 121 27.92 -23.52 -2.74
CA ALA A 121 28.37 -23.80 -1.39
C ALA A 121 28.94 -22.56 -0.68
N GLN A 122 29.81 -21.81 -1.37
CA GLN A 122 30.40 -20.58 -0.84
C GLN A 122 29.32 -19.54 -0.52
N ARG A 123 28.30 -19.42 -1.38
CA ARG A 123 27.19 -18.48 -1.17
C ARG A 123 26.37 -18.87 0.05
N LEU A 124 25.96 -20.13 0.15
CA LEU A 124 25.14 -20.64 1.27
C LEU A 124 25.88 -20.55 2.60
N GLU A 125 27.17 -20.88 2.65
CA GLU A 125 27.98 -20.79 3.86
C GLU A 125 28.06 -19.35 4.39
N ARG A 126 28.27 -18.38 3.49
CA ARG A 126 28.30 -16.96 3.87
C ARG A 126 26.95 -16.48 4.42
N LEU A 127 25.84 -16.94 3.84
CA LEU A 127 24.50 -16.56 4.29
C LEU A 127 24.15 -17.19 5.64
N GLU A 128 24.47 -18.46 5.85
CA GLU A 128 24.25 -19.16 7.11
C GLU A 128 25.06 -18.52 8.25
N GLN A 129 26.34 -18.20 8.00
CA GLN A 129 27.18 -17.50 8.98
C GLN A 129 26.56 -16.15 9.37
N ARG A 130 26.05 -15.40 8.38
CA ARG A 130 25.38 -14.12 8.62
C ARG A 130 24.09 -14.29 9.43
N LYS A 131 23.22 -15.23 9.07
CA LYS A 131 21.97 -15.51 9.81
C LYS A 131 22.26 -15.98 11.24
N THR A 132 23.26 -16.83 11.42
CA THR A 132 23.70 -17.30 12.75
C THR A 132 24.13 -16.13 13.64
N LEU A 133 24.91 -15.19 13.09
CA LEU A 133 25.33 -13.99 13.81
C LEU A 133 24.14 -13.07 14.18
N LEU A 134 23.19 -12.92 13.26
CA LEU A 134 22.01 -12.07 13.43
C LEU A 134 20.88 -12.74 14.21
N LYS A 135 20.99 -14.01 14.58
CA LYS A 135 19.92 -14.82 15.16
C LYS A 135 19.14 -14.14 16.31
N PRO A 136 19.79 -13.49 17.31
CA PRO A 136 19.05 -12.79 18.37
C PRO A 136 18.15 -11.65 17.84
N ILE A 137 18.60 -10.96 16.79
CA ILE A 137 17.84 -9.90 16.11
C ILE A 137 16.66 -10.50 15.35
N LEU A 138 16.90 -11.56 14.58
CA LEU A 138 15.89 -12.20 13.73
C LEU A 138 14.76 -12.83 14.56
N GLN A 139 15.09 -13.45 15.70
CA GLN A 139 14.08 -13.98 16.62
C GLN A 139 13.24 -12.89 17.28
N ALA A 140 13.83 -11.73 17.58
CA ALA A 140 13.07 -10.60 18.10
C ALA A 140 12.11 -10.00 17.04
N LEU A 141 12.49 -10.03 15.76
CA LEU A 141 11.63 -9.66 14.64
C LEU A 141 10.45 -10.63 14.49
N ASP A 142 10.69 -11.95 14.50
CA ASP A 142 9.63 -12.96 14.44
C ASP A 142 8.60 -12.79 15.56
N ARG A 143 9.05 -12.38 16.76
CA ARG A 143 8.18 -12.08 17.92
C ARG A 143 7.50 -10.71 17.86
N GLY A 144 7.82 -9.86 16.88
CA GLY A 144 7.27 -8.51 16.75
C GLY A 144 7.68 -7.58 17.91
N LYS A 145 8.90 -7.73 18.43
CA LYS A 145 9.39 -6.98 19.60
C LYS A 145 10.52 -6.01 19.23
N PRO A 146 10.20 -4.79 18.75
CA PRO A 146 11.21 -3.87 18.23
C PRO A 146 12.23 -3.40 19.29
N MET A 147 11.85 -3.33 20.57
CA MET A 147 12.82 -3.00 21.63
C MET A 147 13.86 -4.11 21.84
N GLU A 148 13.45 -5.39 21.73
CA GLU A 148 14.38 -6.51 21.79
C GLU A 148 15.33 -6.51 20.57
N VAL A 149 14.83 -6.14 19.38
CA VAL A 149 15.65 -5.93 18.18
C VAL A 149 16.74 -4.89 18.41
N LEU A 150 16.40 -3.73 18.98
CA LEU A 150 17.39 -2.68 19.29
C LEU A 150 18.44 -3.16 20.28
N ASN A 151 18.01 -3.81 21.36
CA ASN A 151 18.93 -4.34 22.37
C ASN A 151 19.88 -5.38 21.78
N ALA A 152 19.38 -6.28 20.93
CA ALA A 152 20.18 -7.28 20.23
C ALA A 152 21.18 -6.63 19.25
N CYS A 153 20.78 -5.60 18.51
CA CYS A 153 21.69 -4.84 17.65
C CYS A 153 22.82 -4.18 18.45
N ILE A 154 22.49 -3.55 19.59
CA ILE A 154 23.48 -2.92 20.47
C ILE A 154 24.44 -3.96 21.03
N ALA A 155 23.94 -5.11 21.49
CA ALA A 155 24.77 -6.19 22.01
C ALA A 155 25.74 -6.72 20.94
N LEU A 156 25.27 -6.91 19.70
CA LEU A 156 26.10 -7.38 18.59
C LEU A 156 27.20 -6.37 18.22
N CYS A 157 26.87 -5.07 18.18
CA CYS A 157 27.86 -4.02 17.91
C CYS A 157 28.89 -3.87 19.04
N LYS A 158 28.50 -4.17 20.29
CA LYS A 158 29.41 -4.19 21.45
C LYS A 158 30.37 -5.38 21.40
N GLN A 159 29.91 -6.53 20.88
CA GLN A 159 30.75 -7.70 20.69
C GLN A 159 31.87 -7.42 19.67
N ASP A 160 31.52 -6.80 18.54
CA ASP A 160 32.48 -6.31 17.55
C ASP A 160 31.88 -5.17 16.73
N ILE A 161 32.55 -4.02 16.73
CA ILE A 161 32.10 -2.83 16.00
C ILE A 161 31.98 -3.05 14.50
N ARG A 162 32.73 -4.02 13.94
CA ARG A 162 32.68 -4.38 12.52
C ARG A 162 31.33 -4.96 12.10
N TYR A 163 30.49 -5.39 13.04
CA TYR A 163 29.13 -5.85 12.76
C TYR A 163 28.12 -4.72 12.68
N SER A 164 28.48 -3.48 13.04
CA SER A 164 27.59 -2.31 12.98
C SER A 164 26.85 -2.16 11.63
N PRO A 165 27.49 -2.30 10.45
CA PRO A 165 26.80 -2.21 9.17
C PRO A 165 25.66 -3.23 8.99
N LEU A 166 25.75 -4.41 9.62
CA LEU A 166 24.72 -5.44 9.56
C LEU A 166 23.48 -5.07 10.37
N CYS A 167 23.63 -4.21 11.39
CA CYS A 167 22.57 -3.82 12.30
C CYS A 167 21.80 -2.57 11.87
N LEU A 168 22.34 -1.75 10.96
CA LEU A 168 21.80 -0.41 10.66
C LEU A 168 20.34 -0.44 10.23
N ARG A 169 19.97 -1.35 9.31
CA ARG A 169 18.59 -1.45 8.81
C ARG A 169 17.64 -1.90 9.92
N TYR A 170 17.98 -2.96 10.65
CA TYR A 170 17.18 -3.46 11.77
C TYR A 170 16.97 -2.40 12.86
N ARG A 171 17.99 -1.57 13.14
CA ARG A 171 17.85 -0.45 14.06
C ARG A 171 16.88 0.60 13.54
N ALA A 172 16.98 0.97 12.26
CA ALA A 172 16.08 1.94 11.65
C ALA A 172 14.62 1.47 11.67
N ASP A 173 14.37 0.20 11.30
CA ASP A 173 13.03 -0.38 11.33
C ASP A 173 12.47 -0.45 12.75
N ALA A 174 13.27 -0.91 13.72
CA ALA A 174 12.82 -0.96 15.11
C ALA A 174 12.55 0.42 15.73
N LEU A 175 13.37 1.44 15.43
CA LEU A 175 13.13 2.82 15.87
C LEU A 175 11.85 3.39 15.25
N ARG A 176 11.60 3.09 13.97
CA ARG A 176 10.36 3.46 13.27
C ARG A 176 9.15 2.82 13.95
N ASP A 177 9.21 1.53 14.23
CA ASP A 177 8.10 0.79 14.84
C ASP A 177 7.82 1.25 16.29
N LEU A 178 8.85 1.72 17.00
CA LEU A 178 8.74 2.36 18.31
C LEU A 178 8.31 3.84 18.26
N ASN A 179 8.13 4.42 17.06
CA ASN A 179 7.88 5.84 16.83
C ASN A 179 8.94 6.77 17.46
N GLN A 180 10.19 6.31 17.59
CA GLN A 180 11.31 7.10 18.11
C GLN A 180 11.93 7.95 16.99
N ASN A 181 11.17 8.94 16.55
CA ASN A 181 11.45 9.70 15.34
C ASN A 181 12.78 10.48 15.39
N GLU A 182 13.13 11.07 16.53
CA GLU A 182 14.37 11.86 16.68
C GLU A 182 15.61 10.95 16.65
N ALA A 183 15.51 9.77 17.28
CA ALA A 183 16.59 8.78 17.25
C ALA A 183 16.75 8.17 15.86
N LEU A 184 15.64 7.96 15.15
CA LEU A 184 15.64 7.46 13.77
C LEU A 184 16.29 8.45 12.81
N GLU A 185 15.97 9.73 12.92
CA GLU A 185 16.57 10.80 12.12
C GLU A 185 18.08 10.88 12.33
N ARG A 186 18.54 10.92 13.59
CA ARG A 186 19.98 10.90 13.91
C ARG A 186 20.69 9.68 13.35
N LEU A 187 20.04 8.51 13.35
CA LEU A 187 20.59 7.30 12.76
C LEU A 187 20.75 7.47 11.25
N TYR A 188 19.75 8.00 10.54
CA TYR A 188 19.86 8.26 9.10
C TYR A 188 20.93 9.28 8.78
N ASP A 189 20.99 10.40 9.50
CA ASP A 189 22.03 11.42 9.31
C ASP A 189 23.43 10.84 9.49
N GLY A 190 23.62 10.02 10.54
CA GLY A 190 24.89 9.34 10.79
C GLY A 190 25.27 8.37 9.66
N ILE A 191 24.32 7.61 9.13
CA ILE A 191 24.56 6.72 7.99
C ILE A 191 24.95 7.55 6.77
N ILE A 192 24.19 8.60 6.45
CA ILE A 192 24.42 9.44 5.28
C ILE A 192 25.77 10.15 5.35
N ALA A 193 26.19 10.61 6.53
CA ALA A 193 27.47 11.29 6.73
C ALA A 193 28.69 10.36 6.62
N ASP A 194 28.59 9.13 7.15
CA ASP A 194 29.69 8.15 7.11
C ASP A 194 29.78 7.43 5.76
N ARG A 195 28.68 6.79 5.36
CA ARG A 195 28.57 6.06 4.10
C ARG A 195 27.17 6.24 3.51
N PRO A 196 26.99 7.17 2.55
CA PRO A 196 25.75 7.34 1.82
C PRO A 196 25.15 6.01 1.35
N LEU A 197 23.95 5.68 1.85
CA LEU A 197 23.19 4.51 1.42
C LEU A 197 21.81 4.95 0.89
N PRO A 198 21.36 4.48 -0.29
CA PRO A 198 20.09 4.91 -0.88
C PRO A 198 18.89 4.78 0.06
N TRP A 199 18.82 3.66 0.78
CA TRP A 199 17.70 3.40 1.69
C TRP A 199 17.68 4.33 2.91
N ALA A 200 18.83 4.87 3.32
CA ALA A 200 18.90 5.84 4.40
C ALA A 200 18.36 7.20 3.94
N PHE A 201 18.69 7.63 2.72
CA PHE A 201 18.06 8.80 2.09
C PHE A 201 16.55 8.61 1.94
N ALA A 202 16.11 7.46 1.42
CA ALA A 202 14.69 7.16 1.27
C ALA A 202 13.94 7.22 2.61
N GLY A 203 14.54 6.66 3.66
CA GLY A 203 14.01 6.67 5.02
C GLY A 203 13.94 8.07 5.63
N LEU A 204 15.02 8.86 5.52
CA LEU A 204 15.06 10.23 6.03
C LEU A 204 14.06 11.13 5.31
N GLY A 205 14.02 11.09 3.98
CA GLY A 205 13.06 11.86 3.19
C GLY A 205 11.61 11.54 3.58
N LYS A 206 11.29 10.24 3.76
CA LYS A 206 9.97 9.78 4.19
C LYS A 206 9.63 10.25 5.61
N LEU A 207 10.60 10.23 6.51
CA LEU A 207 10.42 10.72 7.88
C LEU A 207 10.13 12.23 7.91
N LEU A 208 10.89 13.03 7.17
CA LEU A 208 10.70 14.47 7.05
C LEU A 208 9.35 14.80 6.40
N PHE A 209 8.99 14.10 5.33
CA PHE A 209 7.71 14.24 4.66
C PHE A 209 6.53 13.97 5.60
N LYS A 210 6.57 12.87 6.36
CA LYS A 210 5.56 12.55 7.37
C LYS A 210 5.41 13.60 8.47
N ARG A 211 6.46 14.37 8.76
CA ARG A 211 6.43 15.51 9.70
C ARG A 211 5.97 16.82 9.06
N GLY A 212 5.54 16.81 7.80
CA GLY A 212 5.13 18.00 7.05
C GLY A 212 6.28 18.88 6.58
N GLN A 213 7.53 18.42 6.71
CA GLN A 213 8.72 19.17 6.31
C GLN A 213 9.02 18.94 4.82
N VAL A 214 8.05 19.25 3.95
CA VAL A 214 8.05 18.92 2.52
C VAL A 214 9.30 19.44 1.80
N GLY A 215 9.70 20.69 2.05
CA GLY A 215 10.89 21.27 1.42
C GLY A 215 12.20 20.60 1.83
N GLN A 216 12.32 20.15 3.09
CA GLN A 216 13.51 19.41 3.53
C GLN A 216 13.53 18.01 2.91
N ALA A 217 12.39 17.32 2.87
CA ALA A 217 12.25 16.02 2.21
C ALA A 217 12.66 16.10 0.74
N LYS A 218 12.20 17.14 0.02
CA LYS A 218 12.62 17.41 -1.36
C LYS A 218 14.13 17.50 -1.50
N GLY A 219 14.78 18.32 -0.67
CA GLY A 219 16.23 18.49 -0.70
C GLY A 219 17.00 17.18 -0.43
N ILE A 220 16.47 16.30 0.43
CA ILE A 220 17.04 14.97 0.66
C ILE A 220 16.92 14.08 -0.59
N TYR A 221 15.73 14.01 -1.20
CA TYR A 221 15.53 13.22 -2.41
C TYR A 221 16.31 13.75 -3.62
N GLU A 222 16.41 15.06 -3.82
CA GLU A 222 17.23 15.66 -4.89
C GLU A 222 18.71 15.31 -4.74
N LYS A 223 19.25 15.37 -3.52
CA LYS A 223 20.63 14.94 -3.24
C LYS A 223 20.79 13.44 -3.50
N ALA A 224 19.83 12.63 -3.06
CA ALA A 224 19.87 11.19 -3.21
C ALA A 224 19.85 10.76 -4.69
N LEU A 225 18.98 11.34 -5.50
CA LEU A 225 18.84 11.02 -6.92
C LEU A 225 20.07 11.40 -7.75
N LYS A 226 20.81 12.45 -7.35
CA LYS A 226 22.11 12.78 -7.97
C LYS A 226 23.18 11.71 -7.73
N VAL A 227 23.16 11.08 -6.56
CA VAL A 227 24.17 10.07 -6.16
C VAL A 227 23.74 8.67 -6.56
N PHE A 228 22.43 8.40 -6.54
CA PHE A 228 21.85 7.07 -6.72
C PHE A 228 20.69 7.08 -7.74
N PRO A 229 20.95 7.42 -9.01
CA PRO A 229 19.91 7.57 -10.04
C PRO A 229 19.21 6.25 -10.41
N MET A 230 19.75 5.10 -9.98
CA MET A 230 19.19 3.79 -10.31
C MET A 230 18.30 3.22 -9.21
N MET A 231 17.90 4.01 -8.20
CA MET A 231 17.18 3.52 -7.02
C MET A 231 15.70 3.94 -7.06
N PRO A 232 14.76 3.06 -7.45
CA PRO A 232 13.37 3.43 -7.67
C PRO A 232 12.67 4.00 -6.43
N SER A 233 13.00 3.52 -5.22
CA SER A 233 12.40 4.01 -3.97
C SER A 233 12.65 5.50 -3.68
N LEU A 234 13.69 6.09 -4.28
CA LEU A 234 13.94 7.54 -4.20
C LEU A 234 12.97 8.33 -5.08
N TYR A 235 12.61 7.77 -6.23
CA TYR A 235 11.63 8.37 -7.14
C TYR A 235 10.23 8.32 -6.53
N ASP A 236 9.86 7.21 -5.87
CA ASP A 236 8.57 7.10 -5.17
C ASP A 236 8.40 8.22 -4.14
N GLY A 237 9.42 8.43 -3.30
CA GLY A 237 9.40 9.49 -2.29
C GLY A 237 9.44 10.90 -2.89
N MET A 238 10.16 11.11 -4.01
CA MET A 238 10.13 12.38 -4.74
C MET A 238 8.75 12.67 -5.35
N ALA A 239 8.07 11.65 -5.88
CA ALA A 239 6.72 11.79 -6.41
C ALA A 239 5.73 12.21 -5.32
N ASP A 240 5.80 11.60 -4.13
CA ASP A 240 4.99 12.00 -2.97
C ASP A 240 5.21 13.46 -2.57
N VAL A 241 6.48 13.90 -2.56
CA VAL A 241 6.85 15.30 -2.28
C VAL A 241 6.27 16.25 -3.32
N LEU A 242 6.40 15.94 -4.61
CA LEU A 242 5.90 16.79 -5.70
C LEU A 242 4.37 16.87 -5.71
N VAL A 243 3.67 15.77 -5.40
CA VAL A 243 2.21 15.78 -5.21
C VAL A 243 1.82 16.72 -4.06
N ALA A 244 2.54 16.68 -2.93
CA ALA A 244 2.27 17.57 -1.80
C ALA A 244 2.56 19.05 -2.10
N GLU A 245 3.52 19.34 -2.99
CA GLU A 245 3.77 20.69 -3.52
C GLU A 245 2.73 21.13 -4.56
N GLY A 246 1.88 20.22 -5.04
CA GLY A 246 0.89 20.46 -6.08
C GLY A 246 1.44 20.34 -7.51
N ASP A 247 2.70 19.94 -7.70
CA ASP A 247 3.31 19.67 -9.00
C ASP A 247 3.01 18.23 -9.46
N THR A 248 1.74 17.98 -9.80
CA THR A 248 1.27 16.66 -10.25
C THR A 248 1.89 16.23 -11.58
N LYS A 249 2.26 17.18 -12.45
CA LYS A 249 2.94 16.90 -13.73
C LYS A 249 4.40 16.52 -13.52
N GLY A 250 5.10 17.19 -12.60
CA GLY A 250 6.44 16.79 -12.16
C GLY A 250 6.45 15.40 -11.54
N ALA A 251 5.52 15.14 -10.62
CA ALA A 251 5.36 13.84 -10.00
C ALA A 251 5.12 12.72 -11.04
N GLN A 252 4.34 12.97 -12.09
CA GLN A 252 4.09 12.00 -13.15
C GLN A 252 5.39 11.64 -13.88
N ARG A 253 6.17 12.64 -14.30
CA ARG A 253 7.46 12.43 -14.98
C ARG A 253 8.43 11.61 -14.12
N VAL A 254 8.48 11.89 -12.83
CA VAL A 254 9.31 11.15 -11.86
C VAL A 254 8.90 9.67 -11.80
N LEU A 255 7.60 9.37 -11.76
CA LEU A 255 7.12 7.98 -11.77
C LEU A 255 7.33 7.27 -13.11
N GLU A 256 7.21 7.99 -14.23
CA GLU A 256 7.55 7.45 -15.56
C GLU A 256 9.03 7.05 -15.64
N GLU A 257 9.93 7.87 -15.09
CA GLU A 257 11.35 7.51 -14.98
C GLU A 257 11.55 6.28 -14.09
N ALA A 258 10.90 6.25 -12.92
CA ALA A 258 11.00 5.12 -11.99
C ALA A 258 10.54 3.79 -12.62
N ILE A 259 9.48 3.82 -13.43
CA ILE A 259 8.94 2.64 -14.12
C ILE A 259 9.86 2.17 -15.26
N ARG A 260 10.65 3.05 -15.88
CA ARG A 260 11.70 2.63 -16.82
C ARG A 260 12.78 1.81 -16.10
N LEU A 261 13.02 2.08 -14.82
CA LEU A 261 13.99 1.34 -14.00
C LEU A 261 13.41 0.03 -13.46
N SER A 262 12.19 0.04 -12.95
CA SER A 262 11.48 -1.13 -12.41
C SER A 262 10.05 -1.20 -12.97
N PRO A 263 9.85 -1.87 -14.12
CA PRO A 263 8.57 -1.87 -14.82
C PRO A 263 7.51 -2.81 -14.21
N LEU A 264 7.91 -3.76 -13.36
CA LEU A 264 7.03 -4.78 -12.79
C LEU A 264 6.41 -4.38 -11.44
N ALA A 265 6.78 -3.21 -10.90
CA ALA A 265 6.28 -2.75 -9.62
C ALA A 265 4.79 -2.36 -9.69
N VAL A 266 3.90 -3.29 -9.31
CA VAL A 266 2.44 -3.16 -9.40
C VAL A 266 1.93 -1.86 -8.76
N ARG A 267 2.39 -1.56 -7.53
CA ARG A 267 1.97 -0.37 -6.79
C ARG A 267 2.39 0.92 -7.48
N ARG A 268 3.60 0.96 -8.03
CA ARG A 268 4.13 2.12 -8.76
C ARG A 268 3.36 2.35 -10.05
N GLN A 269 3.01 1.29 -10.77
CA GLN A 269 2.15 1.35 -11.94
C GLN A 269 0.75 1.90 -11.59
N ALA A 270 0.15 1.46 -10.49
CA ALA A 270 -1.13 2.00 -10.02
C ALA A 270 -1.03 3.48 -9.62
N MET A 271 0.06 3.90 -8.96
CA MET A 271 0.33 5.31 -8.62
C MET A 271 0.50 6.17 -9.88
N LEU A 272 1.26 5.71 -10.87
CA LEU A 272 1.38 6.40 -12.15
C LEU A 272 0.02 6.51 -12.84
N GLY A 273 -0.77 5.44 -12.85
CA GLY A 273 -2.12 5.42 -13.40
C GLY A 273 -3.00 6.51 -12.79
N LYS A 274 -3.03 6.59 -11.46
CA LYS A 274 -3.81 7.58 -10.70
C LYS A 274 -3.37 9.02 -11.00
N LEU A 275 -2.06 9.24 -11.05
CA LEU A 275 -1.51 10.56 -11.27
C LEU A 275 -1.72 11.03 -12.71
N ALA A 276 -1.56 10.13 -13.68
CA ALA A 276 -1.85 10.39 -15.08
C ALA A 276 -3.35 10.70 -15.30
N MET A 277 -4.26 10.00 -14.60
CA MET A 277 -5.68 10.36 -14.60
C MET A 277 -5.93 11.79 -14.09
N THR A 278 -5.24 12.17 -13.01
CA THR A 278 -5.35 13.53 -12.44
C THR A 278 -4.85 14.60 -13.41
N ASN A 279 -3.84 14.27 -14.22
CA ASN A 279 -3.28 15.14 -15.26
C ASN A 279 -3.98 15.03 -16.61
N GLU A 280 -5.07 14.26 -16.71
CA GLU A 280 -5.83 13.97 -17.94
C GLU A 280 -4.99 13.29 -19.06
N ASP A 281 -3.86 12.68 -18.71
CA ASP A 281 -3.07 11.82 -19.60
C ASP A 281 -3.64 10.40 -19.59
N PHE A 282 -4.78 10.24 -20.25
CA PHE A 282 -5.51 8.97 -20.28
C PHE A 282 -4.75 7.84 -20.99
N ASP A 283 -3.82 8.18 -21.90
CA ASP A 283 -2.98 7.20 -22.59
C ASP A 283 -1.97 6.56 -21.64
N THR A 284 -1.25 7.38 -20.88
CA THR A 284 -0.33 6.89 -19.84
C THR A 284 -1.09 6.18 -18.74
N ALA A 285 -2.23 6.72 -18.31
CA ALA A 285 -3.07 6.10 -17.30
C ALA A 285 -3.52 4.69 -17.70
N ALA A 286 -4.05 4.51 -18.92
CA ALA A 286 -4.51 3.22 -19.40
C ALA A 286 -3.37 2.21 -19.52
N LYS A 287 -2.17 2.64 -19.94
CA LYS A 287 -0.98 1.76 -20.00
C LYS A 287 -0.55 1.31 -18.61
N ALA A 288 -0.43 2.26 -17.68
CA ALA A 288 0.03 2.00 -16.32
C ALA A 288 -0.95 1.08 -15.55
N TYR A 289 -2.26 1.39 -15.58
CA TYR A 289 -3.25 0.52 -14.96
C TYR A 289 -3.34 -0.86 -15.61
N ARG A 290 -3.21 -0.97 -16.94
CA ARG A 290 -3.17 -2.29 -17.61
C ARG A 290 -2.00 -3.13 -17.10
N GLN A 291 -0.83 -2.51 -16.91
CA GLN A 291 0.32 -3.20 -16.33
C GLN A 291 0.08 -3.57 -14.87
N ALA A 292 -0.50 -2.68 -14.06
CA ALA A 292 -0.86 -2.98 -12.67
C ALA A 292 -1.85 -4.14 -12.56
N VAL A 293 -2.90 -4.16 -13.38
CA VAL A 293 -3.89 -5.25 -13.41
C VAL A 293 -3.24 -6.56 -13.87
N SER A 294 -2.45 -6.53 -14.94
CA SER A 294 -1.81 -7.74 -15.47
C SER A 294 -0.81 -8.35 -14.49
N GLN A 295 0.06 -7.53 -13.89
CA GLN A 295 1.06 -7.99 -12.93
C GLN A 295 0.41 -8.34 -11.58
N GLY A 296 -0.66 -7.63 -11.21
CA GLY A 296 -1.40 -7.86 -9.97
C GLY A 296 -2.26 -9.13 -9.98
N ALA A 297 -2.68 -9.63 -11.14
CA ALA A 297 -3.77 -10.61 -11.29
C ALA A 297 -3.67 -11.87 -10.44
N GLN A 298 -2.46 -12.40 -10.23
CA GLN A 298 -2.20 -13.60 -9.41
C GLN A 298 -1.48 -13.29 -8.11
N SER A 299 -1.30 -12.01 -7.77
CA SER A 299 -0.62 -11.59 -6.55
C SER A 299 -1.59 -11.02 -5.54
N ARG A 300 -1.12 -10.86 -4.30
CA ARG A 300 -1.81 -10.07 -3.29
C ARG A 300 -2.05 -8.59 -3.66
N PHE A 301 -1.41 -8.08 -4.72
CA PHE A 301 -1.65 -6.73 -5.24
C PHE A 301 -2.78 -6.67 -6.27
N LYS A 302 -3.49 -7.79 -6.50
CA LYS A 302 -4.75 -7.75 -7.23
C LYS A 302 -5.69 -6.76 -6.54
N ASP A 303 -6.09 -5.75 -7.27
CA ASP A 303 -6.77 -4.59 -6.71
C ASP A 303 -7.93 -4.15 -7.62
N ALA A 304 -9.11 -4.04 -7.02
CA ALA A 304 -10.31 -3.59 -7.72
C ALA A 304 -10.18 -2.13 -8.18
N GLU A 305 -9.47 -1.28 -7.42
CA GLU A 305 -9.27 0.12 -7.78
C GLU A 305 -8.43 0.27 -9.05
N SER A 306 -7.41 -0.55 -9.24
CA SER A 306 -6.61 -0.59 -10.48
C SER A 306 -7.44 -1.02 -11.69
N ASN A 307 -8.39 -1.94 -11.50
CA ASN A 307 -9.34 -2.35 -12.55
C ASN A 307 -10.33 -1.22 -12.89
N LEU A 308 -10.90 -0.56 -11.88
CA LEU A 308 -11.74 0.63 -12.10
C LEU A 308 -10.93 1.78 -12.72
N GLY A 309 -9.67 1.97 -12.31
CA GLY A 309 -8.76 2.94 -12.91
C GLY A 309 -8.52 2.68 -14.41
N LEU A 310 -8.27 1.42 -14.78
CA LEU A 310 -8.13 1.02 -16.18
C LEU A 310 -9.38 1.33 -16.99
N ALA A 311 -10.54 0.87 -16.52
CA ALA A 311 -11.80 1.10 -17.22
C ALA A 311 -12.11 2.61 -17.34
N HIS A 312 -11.78 3.40 -16.31
CA HIS A 312 -12.00 4.85 -16.33
C HIS A 312 -11.10 5.52 -17.37
N ALA A 313 -9.81 5.19 -17.38
CA ALA A 313 -8.87 5.72 -18.37
C ALA A 313 -9.29 5.41 -19.80
N LEU A 314 -9.77 4.17 -20.06
CA LEU A 314 -10.25 3.76 -21.38
C LEU A 314 -11.52 4.52 -21.80
N ILE A 315 -12.48 4.68 -20.89
CA ILE A 315 -13.71 5.46 -21.14
C ILE A 315 -13.37 6.93 -21.43
N SER A 316 -12.53 7.55 -20.61
CA SER A 316 -12.12 8.94 -20.77
C SER A 316 -11.40 9.18 -22.10
N LYS A 317 -10.50 8.27 -22.48
CA LYS A 317 -9.80 8.31 -23.77
C LYS A 317 -10.75 8.21 -24.98
N GLY A 318 -11.82 7.44 -24.88
CA GLY A 318 -12.78 7.23 -25.96
C GLY A 318 -13.99 8.17 -25.96
N SER A 319 -14.06 9.12 -25.02
CA SER A 319 -15.26 9.93 -24.76
C SER A 319 -15.73 10.79 -25.93
N GLU A 320 -14.85 11.21 -26.85
CA GLU A 320 -15.21 12.04 -28.01
C GLU A 320 -15.47 11.26 -29.31
N ARG A 321 -14.82 10.11 -29.48
CA ARG A 321 -14.84 9.35 -30.76
C ARG A 321 -15.61 8.03 -30.69
N GLY A 322 -16.12 7.70 -29.50
CA GLY A 322 -16.64 6.36 -29.21
C GLY A 322 -15.52 5.35 -28.95
N LEU A 323 -15.91 4.21 -28.37
CA LEU A 323 -15.00 3.14 -28.00
C LEU A 323 -14.99 2.06 -29.09
N ASP A 324 -13.81 1.69 -29.58
CA ASP A 324 -13.67 0.57 -30.51
C ASP A 324 -14.04 -0.76 -29.82
N THR A 325 -14.31 -1.80 -30.61
CA THR A 325 -14.77 -3.11 -30.11
C THR A 325 -13.79 -3.77 -29.14
N ARG A 326 -12.47 -3.62 -29.35
CA ARG A 326 -11.46 -4.20 -28.46
C ARG A 326 -11.47 -3.49 -27.11
N THR A 327 -11.51 -2.16 -27.12
CA THR A 327 -11.56 -1.34 -25.92
C THR A 327 -12.84 -1.62 -25.12
N ARG A 328 -14.00 -1.76 -25.79
CA ARG A 328 -15.26 -2.14 -25.13
C ARG A 328 -15.20 -3.51 -24.46
N LEU A 329 -14.60 -4.50 -25.14
CA LEU A 329 -14.43 -5.83 -24.57
C LEU A 329 -13.51 -5.79 -23.35
N GLU A 330 -12.41 -5.03 -23.42
CA GLU A 330 -11.47 -4.86 -22.30
C GLU A 330 -12.16 -4.22 -21.08
N ILE A 331 -12.93 -3.15 -21.29
CA ILE A 331 -13.74 -2.51 -20.22
C ILE A 331 -14.72 -3.52 -19.61
N ASN A 332 -15.48 -4.24 -20.45
CA ASN A 332 -16.49 -5.17 -19.96
C ASN A 332 -15.88 -6.34 -19.17
N THR A 333 -14.75 -6.90 -19.63
CA THR A 333 -14.02 -7.95 -18.90
C THR A 333 -13.51 -7.44 -17.55
N THR A 334 -12.90 -6.25 -17.54
CA THR A 334 -12.34 -5.63 -16.34
C THR A 334 -13.42 -5.33 -15.30
N LEU A 335 -14.53 -4.71 -15.69
CA LEU A 335 -15.64 -4.38 -14.80
C LEU A 335 -16.39 -5.64 -14.32
N SER A 336 -16.50 -6.65 -15.18
CA SER A 336 -17.11 -7.93 -14.79
C SER A 336 -16.26 -8.67 -13.75
N ALA A 337 -14.93 -8.58 -13.85
CA ALA A 337 -14.02 -9.13 -12.84
C ALA A 337 -14.23 -8.44 -11.49
N VAL A 338 -14.26 -7.10 -11.44
CA VAL A 338 -14.56 -6.34 -10.21
C VAL A 338 -15.88 -6.80 -9.59
N ALA A 339 -16.94 -6.90 -10.40
CA ALA A 339 -18.26 -7.27 -9.91
C ALA A 339 -18.34 -8.73 -9.43
N LYS A 340 -17.66 -9.66 -10.11
CA LYS A 340 -17.66 -11.09 -9.75
C LYS A 340 -16.85 -11.38 -8.49
N GLU A 341 -15.73 -10.67 -8.33
CA GLU A 341 -14.77 -10.93 -7.26
C GLU A 341 -15.11 -10.19 -5.97
N ASN A 342 -15.90 -9.11 -6.04
CA ASN A 342 -16.29 -8.30 -4.90
C ASN A 342 -17.83 -8.23 -4.76
N PRO A 343 -18.55 -9.36 -4.64
CA PRO A 343 -20.02 -9.37 -4.62
C PRO A 343 -20.60 -8.71 -3.36
N SER A 344 -19.84 -8.69 -2.25
CA SER A 344 -20.26 -8.14 -0.96
C SER A 344 -19.92 -6.66 -0.77
N ASP A 345 -19.20 -6.02 -1.70
CA ASP A 345 -18.84 -4.61 -1.62
C ASP A 345 -19.84 -3.76 -2.44
N PRO A 346 -20.83 -3.12 -1.80
CA PRO A 346 -21.84 -2.34 -2.53
C PRO A 346 -21.22 -1.16 -3.29
N GLY A 347 -20.16 -0.55 -2.77
CA GLY A 347 -19.49 0.59 -3.39
C GLY A 347 -18.83 0.24 -4.72
N LEU A 348 -18.07 -0.85 -4.74
CA LEU A 348 -17.45 -1.38 -5.96
C LEU A 348 -18.52 -1.82 -6.98
N GLN A 349 -19.60 -2.45 -6.52
CA GLN A 349 -20.70 -2.88 -7.38
C GLN A 349 -21.43 -1.71 -8.07
N ILE A 350 -21.66 -0.61 -7.35
CA ILE A 350 -22.27 0.61 -7.90
C ILE A 350 -21.33 1.24 -8.91
N ARG A 351 -20.06 1.44 -8.54
CA ARG A 351 -19.05 2.07 -9.40
C ARG A 351 -18.81 1.28 -10.68
N ALA A 352 -18.65 -0.03 -10.60
CA ALA A 352 -18.48 -0.88 -11.79
C ALA A 352 -19.68 -0.80 -12.74
N ARG A 353 -20.90 -0.71 -12.20
CA ARG A 353 -22.13 -0.61 -12.99
C ARG A 353 -22.29 0.77 -13.65
N LEU A 354 -22.04 1.85 -12.92
CA LEU A 354 -22.06 3.22 -13.48
C LEU A 354 -21.00 3.40 -14.56
N MET A 355 -19.81 2.83 -14.37
CA MET A 355 -18.76 2.81 -15.40
C MET A 355 -19.19 2.04 -16.64
N LYS A 356 -19.83 0.88 -16.46
CA LYS A 356 -20.37 0.10 -17.58
C LYS A 356 -21.44 0.88 -18.32
N ALA A 357 -22.38 1.52 -17.61
CA ALA A 357 -23.38 2.40 -18.20
C ALA A 357 -22.72 3.54 -19.01
N THR A 358 -21.73 4.22 -18.42
CA THR A 358 -20.99 5.32 -19.07
C THR A 358 -20.31 4.85 -20.35
N SER A 359 -19.71 3.64 -20.37
CA SER A 359 -19.08 3.09 -21.57
C SER A 359 -20.04 2.77 -22.72
N LEU A 360 -21.34 2.63 -22.42
CA LEU A 360 -22.38 2.29 -23.39
C LEU A 360 -23.16 3.51 -23.88
N LEU A 361 -22.99 4.70 -23.27
CA LEU A 361 -23.79 5.88 -23.55
C LEU A 361 -23.90 6.24 -25.05
N LEU A 362 -22.81 6.10 -25.81
CA LEU A 362 -22.78 6.40 -27.24
C LEU A 362 -23.22 5.26 -28.15
N ASN A 363 -23.35 4.02 -27.64
CA ASN A 363 -23.54 2.82 -28.46
C ASN A 363 -24.82 2.04 -28.14
N ASP A 364 -25.29 2.07 -26.89
CA ASP A 364 -26.42 1.32 -26.37
C ASP A 364 -27.01 2.07 -25.15
N ALA A 365 -27.74 3.14 -25.45
CA ALA A 365 -28.34 4.02 -24.43
C ALA A 365 -29.37 3.28 -23.57
N GLU A 366 -30.15 2.35 -24.15
CA GLU A 366 -31.17 1.60 -23.41
C GLU A 366 -30.53 0.72 -22.32
N THR A 367 -29.44 0.02 -22.64
CA THR A 367 -28.70 -0.75 -21.62
C THR A 367 -28.01 0.18 -20.62
N ALA A 368 -27.50 1.33 -21.06
CA ALA A 368 -26.91 2.32 -20.15
C ALA A 368 -27.92 2.83 -19.12
N ASP A 369 -29.16 3.13 -19.54
CA ASP A 369 -30.23 3.59 -18.65
C ASP A 369 -30.62 2.52 -17.64
N LYS A 370 -30.85 1.27 -18.09
CA LYS A 370 -31.15 0.13 -17.20
C LYS A 370 -30.06 -0.09 -16.15
N LEU A 371 -28.79 0.01 -16.54
CA LEU A 371 -27.66 -0.12 -15.61
C LEU A 371 -27.60 1.06 -14.64
N THR A 372 -27.94 2.26 -15.09
CA THR A 372 -27.98 3.46 -14.25
C THR A 372 -29.07 3.35 -13.18
N GLU A 373 -30.28 2.95 -13.56
CA GLU A 373 -31.39 2.71 -12.62
C GLU A 373 -31.04 1.66 -11.56
N GLN A 374 -30.45 0.53 -11.98
CA GLN A 374 -29.99 -0.50 -11.06
C GLN A 374 -28.91 0.00 -10.10
N ALA A 375 -28.02 0.90 -10.55
CA ALA A 375 -26.99 1.49 -9.70
C ALA A 375 -27.60 2.45 -8.68
N LEU A 376 -28.58 3.27 -9.07
CA LEU A 376 -29.31 4.19 -8.19
C LEU A 376 -30.08 3.45 -7.10
N LEU A 377 -30.78 2.37 -7.44
CA LEU A 377 -31.49 1.53 -6.46
C LEU A 377 -30.54 0.95 -5.39
N ARG A 378 -29.34 0.55 -5.80
CA ARG A 378 -28.31 0.07 -4.85
C ARG A 378 -27.70 1.19 -4.02
N LEU A 379 -27.53 2.36 -4.63
CA LEU A 379 -26.98 3.54 -3.95
C LEU A 379 -27.90 4.02 -2.83
N ASP A 380 -29.22 4.00 -3.04
CA ASP A 380 -30.21 4.40 -2.04
C ASP A 380 -30.18 3.49 -0.78
N GLY A 381 -29.93 2.19 -0.97
CA GLY A 381 -29.82 1.22 0.13
C GLY A 381 -28.42 1.08 0.76
N MET A 382 -27.43 1.89 0.34
CA MET A 382 -26.04 1.74 0.79
C MET A 382 -25.79 2.52 2.09
N GLU A 383 -25.48 1.82 3.18
CA GLU A 383 -25.08 2.45 4.44
C GLU A 383 -23.57 2.77 4.52
N GLN A 384 -22.74 1.97 3.86
CA GLN A 384 -21.29 2.15 3.85
C GLN A 384 -20.90 3.45 3.15
N PHE A 385 -19.82 4.09 3.61
CA PHE A 385 -19.27 5.27 2.96
C PHE A 385 -18.32 4.88 1.83
N MET A 386 -18.38 5.62 0.73
CA MET A 386 -17.32 5.60 -0.28
C MET A 386 -16.19 6.55 0.14
N SER A 387 -14.97 6.30 -0.32
CA SER A 387 -13.90 7.31 -0.25
C SER A 387 -14.33 8.60 -0.97
N ALA A 388 -13.76 9.74 -0.58
CA ALA A 388 -14.07 11.02 -1.20
C ALA A 388 -13.86 10.99 -2.73
N GLU A 389 -12.75 10.40 -3.18
CA GLU A 389 -12.44 10.23 -4.60
C GLU A 389 -13.49 9.38 -5.34
N ALA A 390 -13.92 8.26 -4.73
CA ALA A 390 -14.95 7.41 -5.30
C ALA A 390 -16.31 8.12 -5.37
N ALA A 391 -16.71 8.83 -4.31
CA ALA A 391 -17.95 9.61 -4.27
C ALA A 391 -17.97 10.72 -5.34
N LEU A 392 -16.85 11.42 -5.51
CA LEU A 392 -16.65 12.44 -6.54
C LEU A 392 -16.75 11.87 -7.96
N LEU A 393 -16.20 10.67 -8.18
CA LEU A 393 -16.30 9.98 -9.46
C LEU A 393 -17.75 9.53 -9.76
N VAL A 394 -18.43 8.96 -8.77
CA VAL A 394 -19.85 8.59 -8.89
C VAL A 394 -20.71 9.80 -9.21
N ALA A 395 -20.51 10.93 -8.51
CA ALA A 395 -21.21 12.18 -8.78
C ALA A 395 -21.02 12.64 -10.24
N LYS A 396 -19.78 12.62 -10.74
CA LYS A 396 -19.46 12.96 -12.13
C LYS A 396 -20.13 12.03 -13.13
N GLN A 397 -20.09 10.71 -12.89
CA GLN A 397 -20.73 9.71 -13.76
C GLN A 397 -22.25 9.85 -13.79
N LEU A 398 -22.89 10.06 -12.65
CA LEU A 398 -24.33 10.28 -12.58
C LEU A 398 -24.75 11.51 -13.40
N LYS A 399 -23.99 12.62 -13.30
CA LYS A 399 -24.24 13.81 -14.14
C LYS A 399 -24.09 13.51 -15.64
N LEU A 400 -23.06 12.75 -16.03
CA LEU A 400 -22.87 12.32 -17.43
C LEU A 400 -24.00 11.42 -17.95
N LEU A 401 -24.59 10.61 -17.07
CA LEU A 401 -25.73 9.73 -17.35
C LEU A 401 -27.08 10.44 -17.21
N GLY A 402 -27.10 11.79 -17.14
CA GLY A 402 -28.31 12.60 -17.03
C GLY A 402 -28.92 12.68 -15.62
N GLN A 403 -28.38 11.95 -14.65
CA GLN A 403 -28.85 11.89 -13.26
C GLN A 403 -28.28 13.03 -12.41
N THR A 404 -28.55 14.27 -12.82
CA THR A 404 -27.95 15.48 -12.24
C THR A 404 -28.30 15.68 -10.77
N GLU A 405 -29.55 15.40 -10.38
CA GLU A 405 -30.00 15.51 -8.98
C GLU A 405 -29.27 14.50 -8.09
N ALA A 406 -29.20 13.23 -8.51
CA ALA A 406 -28.47 12.18 -7.78
C ALA A 406 -26.98 12.50 -7.67
N GLY A 407 -26.36 13.01 -8.75
CA GLY A 407 -24.97 13.47 -8.73
C GLY A 407 -24.75 14.63 -7.76
N THR A 408 -25.71 15.56 -7.67
CA THR A 408 -25.66 16.69 -6.72
C THR A 408 -25.85 16.24 -5.28
N ALA A 409 -26.77 15.31 -5.03
CA ALA A 409 -26.94 14.67 -3.73
C ALA A 409 -25.65 13.95 -3.28
N MET A 410 -24.92 13.34 -4.21
CA MET A 410 -23.65 12.72 -3.91
C MET A 410 -22.56 13.71 -3.49
N LEU A 411 -22.48 14.87 -4.15
CA LEU A 411 -21.58 15.94 -3.72
C LEU A 411 -21.91 16.44 -2.31
N LYS A 412 -23.20 16.65 -2.01
CA LYS A 412 -23.66 17.04 -0.65
C LYS A 412 -23.26 16.03 0.41
N ASN A 413 -23.49 14.73 0.15
CA ASN A 413 -23.09 13.67 1.08
C ASN A 413 -21.56 13.58 1.22
N CYS A 414 -20.80 13.89 0.18
CA CYS A 414 -19.34 13.98 0.26
C CYS A 414 -18.88 15.12 1.19
N VAL A 415 -19.48 16.32 1.07
CA VAL A 415 -19.21 17.44 2.01
C VAL A 415 -19.58 17.07 3.45
N GLU A 416 -20.69 16.36 3.64
CA GLU A 416 -21.14 15.90 4.95
C GLU A 416 -20.13 14.96 5.64
N ILE A 417 -19.50 14.07 4.89
CA ILE A 417 -18.55 13.07 5.41
C ILE A 417 -17.11 13.62 5.52
N TYR A 418 -16.70 14.45 4.55
CA TYR A 418 -15.30 14.85 4.34
C TYR A 418 -15.07 16.38 4.29
N GLY A 419 -16.08 17.21 4.57
CA GLY A 419 -16.04 18.66 4.34
C GLY A 419 -15.05 19.44 5.20
N ASP A 420 -14.37 18.80 6.15
CA ASP A 420 -13.27 19.37 6.92
C ASP A 420 -11.91 19.26 6.21
N ASP A 421 -11.80 18.45 5.15
CA ASP A 421 -10.59 18.30 4.33
C ASP A 421 -10.54 19.35 3.20
N PRO A 422 -9.57 20.29 3.23
CA PRO A 422 -9.47 21.34 2.21
C PRO A 422 -9.22 20.81 0.80
N MET A 423 -8.53 19.68 0.65
CA MET A 423 -8.26 19.10 -0.67
C MET A 423 -9.53 18.52 -1.27
N VAL A 424 -10.34 17.82 -0.45
CA VAL A 424 -11.64 17.30 -0.89
C VAL A 424 -12.57 18.45 -1.29
N MET A 425 -12.62 19.52 -0.51
CA MET A 425 -13.43 20.71 -0.85
C MET A 425 -12.96 21.39 -2.15
N LYS A 426 -11.65 21.44 -2.40
CA LYS A 426 -11.08 21.93 -3.66
C LYS A 426 -11.52 21.07 -4.85
N ASP A 427 -11.57 19.74 -4.69
CA ASP A 427 -12.02 18.84 -5.75
C ASP A 427 -13.54 18.89 -5.98
N ILE A 428 -14.34 19.10 -4.93
CA ILE A 428 -15.78 19.36 -5.06
C ILE A 428 -16.03 20.65 -5.86
N ALA A 429 -15.27 21.71 -5.60
CA ALA A 429 -15.37 22.99 -6.32
C ALA A 429 -15.06 22.87 -7.82
N LYS A 430 -14.34 21.84 -8.27
CA LYS A 430 -14.15 21.57 -9.71
C LYS A 430 -15.40 21.00 -10.38
N GLN A 431 -16.38 20.51 -9.62
CA GLN A 431 -17.57 19.84 -10.14
C GLN A 431 -18.87 20.64 -9.94
N THR A 432 -18.85 21.70 -9.14
CA THR A 432 -20.03 22.53 -8.86
C THR A 432 -19.63 23.92 -8.39
N ASP A 433 -20.39 24.92 -8.85
CA ASP A 433 -20.31 26.30 -8.37
C ASP A 433 -21.43 26.63 -7.35
N ASP A 434 -22.22 25.63 -6.93
CA ASP A 434 -23.36 25.83 -6.02
C ASP A 434 -22.88 26.24 -4.62
N PRO A 435 -23.12 27.50 -4.19
CA PRO A 435 -22.66 27.98 -2.89
C PRO A 435 -23.30 27.23 -1.72
N SER A 436 -24.48 26.64 -1.90
CA SER A 436 -25.14 25.85 -0.85
C SER A 436 -24.38 24.57 -0.55
N ILE A 437 -23.68 23.99 -1.53
CA ILE A 437 -22.83 22.81 -1.35
C ILE A 437 -21.48 23.23 -0.78
N LEU A 438 -20.81 24.18 -1.43
CA LEU A 438 -19.46 24.61 -1.07
C LEU A 438 -19.36 25.20 0.34
N ASN A 439 -20.42 25.82 0.85
CA ASN A 439 -20.42 26.43 2.18
C ASN A 439 -20.99 25.54 3.28
N SER A 440 -21.63 24.41 2.95
CA SER A 440 -22.36 23.57 3.92
C SER A 440 -21.47 23.01 5.04
N GLY A 441 -20.20 22.74 4.76
CA GLY A 441 -19.24 22.20 5.75
C GLY A 441 -18.42 23.25 6.50
N ASN A 442 -18.42 24.52 6.08
CA ASN A 442 -17.45 25.51 6.58
C ASN A 442 -17.55 25.76 8.09
N ALA A 443 -18.77 25.89 8.60
CA ALA A 443 -19.01 26.14 10.02
C ALA A 443 -18.64 24.93 10.90
N ALA A 444 -18.95 23.71 10.46
CA ALA A 444 -18.56 22.48 11.15
C ALA A 444 -17.04 22.30 11.15
N ALA A 445 -16.38 22.59 10.03
CA ALA A 445 -14.92 22.54 9.90
C ALA A 445 -14.22 23.56 10.82
N GLU A 446 -14.75 24.77 10.97
CA GLU A 446 -14.18 25.75 11.91
C GLU A 446 -14.38 25.33 13.36
N LEU A 447 -15.57 24.84 13.72
CA LEU A 447 -15.79 24.27 15.06
C LEU A 447 -14.85 23.09 15.32
N ASN A 448 -14.60 22.22 14.35
CA ASN A 448 -13.64 21.14 14.48
C ASN A 448 -12.23 21.66 14.78
N ARG A 449 -11.75 22.66 14.02
CA ARG A 449 -10.46 23.32 14.27
C ARG A 449 -10.39 23.95 15.65
N GLN A 450 -11.46 24.62 16.09
CA GLN A 450 -11.58 25.16 17.44
C GLN A 450 -11.50 24.06 18.50
N GLY A 451 -12.26 22.97 18.35
CA GLY A 451 -12.26 21.84 19.27
C GLY A 451 -10.88 21.20 19.39
N VAL A 452 -10.16 21.06 18.27
CA VAL A 452 -8.76 20.58 18.27
C VAL A 452 -7.82 21.53 19.00
N ARG A 453 -7.97 22.86 18.84
CA ARG A 453 -7.17 23.86 19.58
C ARG A 453 -7.42 23.76 21.09
N VAL A 454 -8.68 23.70 21.51
CA VAL A 454 -9.08 23.57 22.91
C VAL A 454 -8.64 22.24 23.50
N TYR A 455 -8.74 21.14 22.75
CA TYR A 455 -8.25 19.83 23.19
C TYR A 455 -6.75 19.85 23.52
N LYS A 456 -5.95 20.55 22.70
CA LYS A 456 -4.50 20.69 22.89
C LYS A 456 -4.11 21.48 24.15
N THR A 457 -4.99 22.33 24.69
CA THR A 457 -4.74 23.04 25.95
C THR A 457 -5.09 22.20 27.19
N GLY A 458 -5.65 21.00 27.00
CA GLY A 458 -6.08 20.12 28.09
C GLY A 458 -7.51 20.36 28.57
N ASN A 459 -8.24 21.35 28.01
CA ASN A 459 -9.63 21.60 28.38
C ASN A 459 -10.60 20.62 27.68
N LEU A 460 -10.71 19.40 28.21
CA LEU A 460 -11.49 18.32 27.60
C LEU A 460 -13.00 18.62 27.56
N VAL A 461 -13.54 19.26 28.59
CA VAL A 461 -14.99 19.54 28.70
C VAL A 461 -15.42 20.48 27.58
N GLU A 462 -14.71 21.59 27.41
CA GLU A 462 -14.99 22.55 26.36
C GLU A 462 -14.75 21.94 24.96
N ALA A 463 -13.67 21.18 24.78
CA ALA A 463 -13.40 20.50 23.51
C ALA A 463 -14.56 19.57 23.10
N ARG A 464 -15.10 18.78 24.03
CA ARG A 464 -16.26 17.89 23.80
C ARG A 464 -17.52 18.67 23.42
N GLN A 465 -17.78 19.81 24.06
CA GLN A 465 -18.92 20.67 23.71
C GLN A 465 -18.81 21.23 22.29
N VAL A 466 -17.61 21.68 21.91
CA VAL A 466 -17.34 22.21 20.56
C VAL A 466 -17.50 21.11 19.51
N PHE A 467 -16.94 19.91 19.74
CA PHE A 467 -17.13 18.78 18.82
C PHE A 467 -18.59 18.36 18.70
N ARG A 468 -19.36 18.36 19.79
CA ARG A 468 -20.80 18.04 19.76
C ARG A 468 -21.59 19.04 18.91
N ARG A 469 -21.27 20.33 18.99
CA ARG A 469 -21.85 21.36 18.10
C ARG A 469 -21.46 21.12 16.63
N ALA A 470 -20.22 20.74 16.38
CA ALA A 470 -19.76 20.43 15.03
C ALA A 470 -20.48 19.20 14.45
N LEU A 471 -20.66 18.12 15.23
CA LEU A 471 -21.42 16.93 14.84
C LEU A 471 -22.92 17.18 14.70
N ALA A 472 -23.49 18.14 15.42
CA ALA A 472 -24.88 18.54 15.20
C ALA A 472 -25.08 19.17 13.81
N MET A 473 -24.02 19.74 13.23
CA MET A 473 -24.04 20.32 11.88
C MET A 473 -23.68 19.28 10.80
N GLN A 474 -22.70 18.41 11.08
CA GLN A 474 -22.29 17.31 10.18
C GLN A 474 -22.22 15.97 10.93
N PRO A 475 -23.36 15.30 11.16
CA PRO A 475 -23.43 14.04 11.90
C PRO A 475 -22.59 12.89 11.33
N LYS A 476 -22.29 12.88 10.03
CA LYS A 476 -21.50 11.79 9.39
C LYS A 476 -20.03 12.13 9.20
N ASN A 477 -19.56 13.29 9.67
CA ASN A 477 -18.17 13.70 9.47
C ASN A 477 -17.21 12.81 10.26
N ILE A 478 -16.36 12.07 9.54
CA ILE A 478 -15.44 11.08 10.10
C ILE A 478 -14.41 11.74 11.04
N SER A 479 -13.81 12.85 10.61
CA SER A 479 -12.76 13.52 11.37
C SER A 479 -13.27 14.10 12.68
N ILE A 480 -14.43 14.75 12.64
CA ILE A 480 -15.06 15.35 13.82
C ILE A 480 -15.43 14.24 14.81
N ALA A 481 -16.03 13.15 14.34
CA ALA A 481 -16.41 12.02 15.19
C ALA A 481 -15.21 11.31 15.81
N LEU A 482 -14.10 11.15 15.07
CA LEU A 482 -12.85 10.61 15.62
C LEU A 482 -12.22 11.53 16.67
N ASN A 483 -12.25 12.84 16.46
CA ASN A 483 -11.78 13.82 17.43
C ASN A 483 -12.64 13.79 18.71
N MET A 484 -13.97 13.69 18.56
CA MET A 484 -14.90 13.53 19.67
C MET A 484 -14.63 12.23 20.43
N ALA A 485 -14.56 11.08 19.74
CA ALA A 485 -14.30 9.78 20.35
C ALA A 485 -12.97 9.76 21.11
N GLN A 486 -11.91 10.35 20.55
CA GLN A 486 -10.62 10.48 21.24
C GLN A 486 -10.72 11.38 22.48
N SER A 487 -11.47 12.48 22.41
CA SER A 487 -11.69 13.36 23.54
C SER A 487 -12.46 12.67 24.67
N LEU A 488 -13.48 11.89 24.32
CA LEU A 488 -14.27 11.10 25.28
C LEU A 488 -13.46 9.98 25.92
N LEU A 489 -12.51 9.36 25.22
CA LEU A 489 -11.64 8.31 25.78
C LEU A 489 -10.46 8.86 26.61
N HIS A 490 -10.25 10.17 26.63
CA HIS A 490 -9.21 10.79 27.42
C HIS A 490 -9.64 10.84 28.90
N GLY A 491 -8.95 10.08 29.76
CA GLY A 491 -9.23 10.02 31.20
C GLY A 491 -10.42 9.14 31.61
N THR A 492 -11.09 8.49 30.64
CA THR A 492 -12.25 7.64 30.89
C THR A 492 -11.82 6.20 31.16
N ASP A 493 -12.30 5.63 32.28
CA ASP A 493 -12.20 4.21 32.57
C ASP A 493 -13.19 3.44 31.70
N THR A 494 -12.67 2.70 30.73
CA THR A 494 -13.48 1.95 29.76
C THR A 494 -14.04 0.64 30.31
N SER A 495 -13.67 0.25 31.54
CA SER A 495 -14.24 -0.92 32.23
C SER A 495 -15.60 -0.63 32.84
N VAL A 496 -15.94 0.65 33.04
CA VAL A 496 -17.19 1.09 33.66
C VAL A 496 -18.10 1.74 32.60
N PRO A 497 -19.37 1.28 32.46
CA PRO A 497 -20.35 1.97 31.62
C PRO A 497 -20.54 3.43 32.06
N SER A 498 -20.50 4.36 31.11
CA SER A 498 -20.73 5.80 31.33
C SER A 498 -21.37 6.41 30.09
N ALA A 499 -22.04 7.55 30.27
CA ALA A 499 -22.66 8.30 29.16
C ALA A 499 -21.59 8.70 28.12
N GLU A 500 -20.41 9.09 28.57
CA GLU A 500 -19.27 9.42 27.71
C GLU A 500 -18.79 8.22 26.89
N LEU A 501 -18.79 7.02 27.49
CA LEU A 501 -18.40 5.80 26.79
C LEU A 501 -19.47 5.38 25.76
N GLU A 502 -20.75 5.54 26.07
CA GLU A 502 -21.83 5.30 25.11
C GLU A 502 -21.79 6.27 23.93
N GLU A 503 -21.61 7.57 24.19
CA GLU A 503 -21.44 8.59 23.16
C GLU A 503 -20.20 8.30 22.27
N CYS A 504 -19.09 7.87 22.89
CA CYS A 504 -17.88 7.47 22.18
C CYS A 504 -18.15 6.28 21.25
N ARG A 505 -18.83 5.24 21.75
CA ARG A 505 -19.21 4.06 20.96
C ARG A 505 -20.16 4.43 19.83
N GLY A 506 -21.08 5.37 20.04
CA GLY A 506 -21.94 5.93 18.98
C GLY A 506 -21.13 6.57 17.85
N CYS A 507 -20.17 7.44 18.19
CA CYS A 507 -19.26 8.05 17.22
C CYS A 507 -18.49 6.97 16.43
N LEU A 508 -17.94 5.98 17.13
CA LEU A 508 -17.13 4.92 16.51
C LEU A 508 -17.96 3.97 15.64
N LYS A 509 -19.23 3.71 15.97
CA LYS A 509 -20.14 2.94 15.09
C LYS A 509 -20.37 3.65 13.76
N MET A 510 -20.64 4.96 13.78
CA MET A 510 -20.79 5.76 12.55
C MET A 510 -19.50 5.78 11.73
N VAL A 511 -18.37 6.08 12.39
CA VAL A 511 -17.04 6.11 11.78
C VAL A 511 -16.67 4.75 11.15
N GLY A 512 -17.18 3.64 11.70
CA GLY A 512 -17.00 2.30 11.17
C GLY A 512 -17.63 2.04 9.80
N LEU A 513 -18.44 2.96 9.28
CA LEU A 513 -18.97 2.91 7.91
C LEU A 513 -17.93 3.32 6.86
N MET A 514 -16.78 3.90 7.26
CA MET A 514 -15.69 4.24 6.34
C MET A 514 -15.06 2.98 5.70
N PRO A 515 -14.49 3.08 4.49
CA PRO A 515 -13.70 2.00 3.92
C PRO A 515 -12.40 1.82 4.72
N ASP A 516 -11.89 0.59 4.78
CA ASP A 516 -10.62 0.26 5.44
C ASP A 516 -9.38 0.88 4.78
N THR A 517 -9.53 1.30 3.52
CA THR A 517 -8.53 2.06 2.76
C THR A 517 -8.42 3.53 3.15
N ASP A 518 -9.32 4.07 3.99
CA ASP A 518 -9.23 5.46 4.47
C ASP A 518 -7.99 5.65 5.36
N ALA A 519 -7.24 6.74 5.15
CA ALA A 519 -6.02 7.04 5.92
C ALA A 519 -6.24 7.15 7.44
N ARG A 520 -7.49 7.39 7.87
CA ARG A 520 -7.88 7.49 9.28
C ARG A 520 -8.28 6.14 9.89
N TYR A 521 -8.42 5.08 9.10
CA TYR A 521 -8.85 3.76 9.57
C TYR A 521 -7.96 3.18 10.68
N PRO A 522 -6.61 3.29 10.65
CA PRO A 522 -5.78 2.83 11.76
C PRO A 522 -6.05 3.55 13.09
N ARG A 523 -6.35 4.87 13.02
CA ARG A 523 -6.75 5.66 14.19
C ARG A 523 -8.10 5.19 14.72
N TYR A 524 -9.06 4.94 13.83
CA TYR A 524 -10.34 4.36 14.19
C TYR A 524 -10.18 3.03 14.92
N GLN A 525 -9.40 2.08 14.37
CA GLN A 525 -9.15 0.77 14.98
C GLN A 525 -8.55 0.89 16.39
N LYS A 526 -7.57 1.78 16.58
CA LYS A 526 -6.98 2.04 17.90
C LYS A 526 -8.01 2.56 18.91
N LEU A 527 -8.85 3.51 18.52
CA LEU A 527 -9.90 4.06 19.39
C LEU A 527 -11.00 3.04 19.67
N LYS A 528 -11.36 2.23 18.68
CA LYS A 528 -12.33 1.13 18.78
C LYS A 528 -11.86 0.07 19.78
N SER A 529 -10.65 -0.46 19.64
CA SER A 529 -10.09 -1.42 20.59
C SER A 529 -10.18 -0.89 22.02
N LYS A 530 -9.79 0.37 22.26
CA LYS A 530 -9.90 1.01 23.57
C LYS A 530 -11.34 1.13 24.08
N ALA A 531 -12.28 1.58 23.25
CA ALA A 531 -13.67 1.82 23.65
C ALA A 531 -14.50 0.54 23.89
N PHE A 532 -14.14 -0.54 23.20
CA PHE A 532 -14.87 -1.81 23.23
C PHE A 532 -14.14 -2.92 24.02
N GLY A 533 -12.90 -2.69 24.47
CA GLY A 533 -12.10 -3.67 25.21
C GLY A 533 -11.66 -4.86 24.36
N GLN A 534 -11.40 -4.61 23.08
CA GLN A 534 -11.00 -5.62 22.07
C GLN A 534 -9.49 -5.66 21.86
#